data_AF-A0A060CJJ0-F1
#
_entry.id   AF-A0A060CJJ0-F1
#
_cell.length_a   1.000
_cell.length_b   1.000
_cell.length_c   1.000
_cell.angle_alpha   90.00
_cell.angle_beta   90.00
_cell.angle_gamma   90.00
#
_symmetry.space_group_name_H-M   'P 1'
#
loop_
_entity.id
_entity.type
_entity.pdbx_description
1 polymer ?
#
loop_
_entity_poly.entity_id
_entity_poly.type
_entity_poly.pdbx_seq_one_letter_code
_entity_poly.pdbx_strand_id
1 'polypeptide(L)' 'MLKKSLLWLVGLLFVGGVLGTAAVAMLFYWASRDLPDLNRLAEYQQPQATVILARDNSVLGTLYHEKRYVIGLKDMSRYL' A
#
# COMPACT_ATOMS: atom_id res chain seq x y z
N MET A 1 17.44 44.91 -29.08
CA MET A 1 18.14 43.70 -28.62
C MET A 1 17.49 43.05 -27.38
N LEU A 2 17.03 43.82 -26.38
CA LEU A 2 16.40 43.31 -25.15
C LEU A 2 15.20 42.35 -25.32
N LYS A 3 14.33 42.59 -26.31
CA LYS A 3 13.11 41.78 -26.51
C LYS A 3 13.41 40.32 -26.89
N LYS A 4 14.50 40.10 -27.63
CA LYS A 4 14.90 38.77 -28.10
C LYS A 4 15.53 37.95 -26.96
N SER A 5 16.35 38.59 -26.12
CA SER A 5 16.93 37.92 -24.94
C SER A 5 15.86 37.57 -23.90
N LEU A 6 14.87 38.46 -23.69
CA LEU A 6 13.75 38.19 -22.79
C LEU A 6 12.93 36.97 -23.26
N LEU A 7 12.67 36.87 -24.56
CA LEU A 7 11.89 35.76 -25.14
C LEU A 7 12.63 34.42 -25.01
N TRP A 8 13.96 34.41 -25.15
CA TRP A 8 14.80 33.25 -24.87
C TRP A 8 14.79 32.85 -23.39
N LEU A 9 14.82 33.82 -22.47
CA LEU A 9 14.82 33.56 -21.03
C LEU A 9 13.47 32.96 -20.58
N VAL A 10 12.36 33.48 -21.10
CA VAL A 10 11.02 32.92 -20.86
C VAL A 10 10.90 31.50 -21.43
N GLY A 11 11.42 31.26 -22.64
CA GLY A 11 11.45 29.93 -23.23
C GLY A 11 12.26 28.92 -22.39
N LEU A 12 13.43 29.33 -21.91
CA LEU A 12 14.27 28.50 -21.05
C LEU A 12 13.57 28.17 -19.72
N LEU A 13 12.90 29.15 -19.12
CA LEU A 13 12.17 28.98 -17.86
C LEU A 13 10.97 28.05 -18.05
N PHE A 14 10.26 28.15 -19.16
CA PHE A 14 9.16 27.24 -19.49
C PHE A 14 9.64 25.81 -19.69
N VAL A 15 10.72 25.60 -20.44
CA VAL A 15 11.32 24.26 -20.64
C VAL A 15 11.83 23.68 -19.32
N GLY A 16 12.49 24.49 -18.49
CA GLY A 16 12.92 24.08 -17.15
C GLY A 16 11.75 23.70 -16.25
N GLY A 17 10.65 24.46 -16.29
CA GLY A 17 9.43 24.15 -15.56
C GLY A 17 8.80 22.83 -16.00
N VAL A 18 8.67 22.61 -17.31
CA VAL A 18 8.13 21.36 -17.87
C VAL A 18 9.00 20.17 -17.47
N LEU A 19 10.33 20.27 -17.61
CA LEU A 19 11.25 19.21 -17.21
C LEU A 19 11.18 18.91 -15.70
N GLY A 20 11.08 19.96 -14.86
CA GLY A 20 10.92 19.81 -13.42
C GLY A 20 9.64 19.06 -13.05
N THR A 21 8.50 19.46 -13.64
CA THR A 21 7.22 18.77 -13.40
C THR A 21 7.23 17.33 -13.88
N ALA A 22 7.83 17.04 -15.04
CA ALA A 22 7.96 15.69 -15.57
C ALA A 22 8.82 14.79 -14.65
N ALA A 23 9.93 15.32 -14.13
CA ALA A 23 10.79 14.59 -13.20
C ALA A 23 10.05 14.22 -11.91
N VAL A 24 9.31 15.17 -11.33
CA VAL A 24 8.51 14.94 -10.13
C VAL A 24 7.42 13.89 -10.41
N ALA A 25 6.64 14.05 -11.49
CA ALA A 25 5.60 13.09 -11.85
C ALA A 25 6.16 11.67 -12.07
N MET A 26 7.32 11.55 -12.71
CA MET A 26 7.98 10.26 -12.94
C MET A 26 8.46 9.61 -11.63
N LEU A 27 9.01 10.40 -10.70
CA LEU A 27 9.36 9.91 -9.35
C LEU A 27 8.14 9.43 -8.58
N PHE A 28 7.04 10.20 -8.61
CA PHE A 28 5.78 9.80 -7.97
C PHE A 28 5.22 8.51 -8.57
N TYR A 29 5.27 8.36 -9.89
CA TYR A 29 4.81 7.15 -10.58
C TYR A 29 5.68 5.94 -10.21
N TRP A 30 7.00 6.10 -10.19
CA TRP A 30 7.93 5.04 -9.80
C TRP A 30 7.71 4.61 -8.35
N ALA A 31 7.66 5.58 -7.42
CA ALA A 31 7.40 5.30 -6.00
C ALA A 31 6.05 4.61 -5.80
N SER A 32 4.98 5.09 -6.45
CA SER A 32 3.64 4.51 -6.31
C SER A 32 3.54 3.09 -6.87
N ARG A 33 4.37 2.75 -7.88
CA ARG A 33 4.39 1.41 -8.47
C ARG A 33 5.11 0.37 -7.59
N ASP A 34 6.09 0.82 -6.81
CA ASP A 34 6.79 -0.03 -5.84
C ASP A 34 5.98 -0.22 -4.55
N LEU A 35 4.91 0.55 -4.33
CA LEU A 35 3.97 0.26 -3.27
C LEU A 35 3.14 -0.98 -3.64
N PRO A 36 3.18 -2.06 -2.84
CA PRO A 36 2.33 -3.21 -3.07
C PRO A 36 0.86 -2.80 -2.98
N ASP A 37 0.04 -3.33 -3.89
CA ASP A 37 -1.40 -3.12 -3.94
C ASP A 37 -2.02 -3.40 -2.57
N LEU A 38 -2.45 -2.35 -1.85
CA LEU A 38 -3.14 -2.47 -0.55
C LEU A 38 -4.40 -3.33 -0.65
N ASN A 39 -4.97 -3.45 -1.86
CA ASN A 39 -6.12 -4.28 -2.15
C ASN A 39 -5.86 -5.78 -1.89
N ARG A 40 -4.62 -6.26 -2.02
CA ARG A 40 -4.28 -7.67 -1.69
C ARG A 40 -4.39 -7.99 -0.20
N LEU A 41 -4.27 -6.99 0.68
CA LEU A 41 -4.43 -7.19 2.13
C LEU A 41 -5.91 -7.22 2.52
N ALA A 42 -6.78 -6.51 1.80
CA ALA A 42 -8.22 -6.50 2.06
C ALA A 42 -8.90 -7.82 1.67
N GLU A 43 -8.41 -8.49 0.62
CA GLU A 43 -8.94 -9.78 0.15
C GLU A 43 -8.19 -11.01 0.70
N TYR A 44 -7.27 -10.81 1.64
CA TYR A 44 -6.47 -11.92 2.17
C TYR A 44 -7.31 -12.84 3.06
N GLN A 45 -7.93 -13.84 2.44
CA GLN A 45 -8.60 -14.93 3.14
C GLN A 45 -7.56 -15.97 3.59
N GLN A 46 -7.02 -15.79 4.80
CA GLN A 46 -6.15 -16.81 5.38
C GLN A 46 -6.92 -18.13 5.59
N PRO A 47 -6.31 -19.29 5.29
CA PRO A 47 -6.87 -20.57 5.72
C PRO A 47 -6.95 -20.58 7.25
N GLN A 48 -8.17 -20.55 7.77
CA GLN A 48 -8.44 -20.57 9.20
C GLN A 48 -8.44 -22.01 9.72
N ALA A 49 -8.02 -22.20 10.97
CA ALA A 49 -8.10 -23.48 11.65
C ALA A 49 -9.56 -23.92 11.80
N THR A 50 -9.86 -25.19 11.50
CA THR A 50 -11.19 -25.76 11.73
C THR A 50 -11.33 -26.14 13.21
N VAL A 51 -12.34 -25.60 13.89
CA VAL A 51 -12.65 -25.93 15.29
C VAL A 51 -13.71 -27.02 15.34
N ILE A 52 -13.42 -28.13 16.01
CA ILE A 52 -14.37 -29.22 16.26
C ILE A 52 -15.05 -28.96 17.60
N LEU A 53 -16.36 -28.83 17.58
CA LEU A 53 -17.20 -28.58 18.76
C LEU A 53 -17.92 -29.86 19.18
N ALA A 54 -18.09 -30.05 20.48
CA ALA A 54 -18.99 -31.05 21.06
C ALA A 54 -20.45 -30.59 20.98
N ARG A 55 -21.39 -31.49 21.29
CA ARG A 55 -22.83 -31.20 21.26
C ARG A 55 -23.23 -30.09 22.25
N ASP A 56 -22.47 -29.93 23.33
CA ASP A 56 -22.63 -28.87 24.33
C ASP A 56 -21.91 -27.56 23.95
N ASN A 57 -21.41 -27.45 22.72
CA ASN A 57 -20.67 -26.32 22.20
C ASN A 57 -19.27 -26.11 22.82
N SER A 58 -18.74 -27.08 23.58
CA SER A 58 -17.36 -27.07 24.08
C SER A 58 -16.36 -27.46 22.97
N VAL A 59 -15.12 -26.96 23.06
CA VAL A 59 -14.08 -27.23 22.05
C VAL A 59 -13.44 -28.60 22.30
N LEU A 60 -13.56 -29.51 21.32
CA LEU A 60 -12.89 -30.82 21.36
C LEU A 60 -11.47 -30.77 20.78
N GLY A 61 -11.23 -29.87 19.82
CA GLY A 61 -9.92 -29.70 19.22
C GLY A 61 -9.95 -28.81 17.98
N THR A 62 -8.76 -28.51 17.45
CA THR A 62 -8.58 -27.67 16.26
C THR A 62 -7.69 -28.38 15.23
N LEU A 63 -8.10 -28.41 13.97
CA LEU A 63 -7.31 -28.94 12.86
C LEU A 63 -6.70 -27.78 12.06
N TYR A 64 -5.38 -27.79 11.91
CA TYR A 64 -4.65 -26.79 11.14
C TYR A 64 -3.34 -27.34 10.58
N HIS A 65 -2.91 -26.82 9.43
CA HIS A 65 -1.54 -27.02 8.93
C HIS A 65 -0.56 -26.01 9.55
N GLU A 66 -0.99 -24.76 9.71
CA GLU A 66 -0.24 -23.70 10.39
C GLU A 66 -1.12 -23.07 11.46
N LYS A 67 -0.58 -22.85 12.66
CA LYS A 67 -1.31 -22.25 13.79
C LYS A 67 -1.41 -20.73 13.60
N ARG A 68 -2.31 -20.27 12.72
CA ARG A 68 -2.54 -18.85 12.41
C ARG A 68 -3.99 -18.47 12.68
N TYR A 69 -4.18 -17.39 13.42
CA TYR A 69 -5.49 -16.85 13.77
C TYR A 69 -5.57 -15.40 13.32
N VAL A 70 -6.65 -15.04 12.62
CA VAL A 70 -6.91 -13.63 12.30
C VAL A 70 -7.47 -12.97 13.55
N ILE A 71 -6.75 -11.99 14.06
CA ILE A 71 -7.21 -11.13 15.16
C ILE A 71 -7.46 -9.73 14.61
N GLY A 72 -8.57 -9.11 15.01
CA GLY A 72 -8.83 -7.72 14.67
C GLY A 72 -7.87 -6.80 15.42
N LEU A 73 -7.54 -5.64 14.83
CA LEU A 73 -6.67 -4.64 15.49
C LEU A 73 -7.24 -4.17 16.85
N LYS A 74 -8.58 -4.13 16.98
CA LYS A 74 -9.29 -3.84 18.23
C LYS A 74 -9.06 -4.88 19.33
N ASP A 75 -8.73 -6.11 18.95
CA ASP A 75 -8.53 -7.27 19.85
C ASP A 75 -7.04 -7.47 20.19
N MET A 76 -6.14 -6.70 19.57
CA MET A 76 -4.71 -6.69 19.90
C MET A 76 -4.47 -5.93 21.21
N SER A 77 -3.55 -6.44 22.04
CA SER A 77 -3.11 -5.73 23.24
C SER A 77 -2.47 -4.39 22.88
N ARG A 78 -2.74 -3.36 23.69
CA ARG A 78 -2.17 -2.02 23.53
C ARG A 78 -0.64 -1.99 23.71
N TYR A 79 -0.07 -3.01 24.33
CA TYR A 79 1.34 -3.07 24.74
C TYR A 79 2.20 -4.02 23.89
N LEU A 80 1.68 -4.48 22.75
CA LEU A 80 2.43 -5.27 21.77
C LEU A 80 3.20 -4.38 20.80
#